data_AF-A0A239F8H1-F1
#
_entry.id   AF-A0A239F8H1-F1
#
_cell.length_a   1.000
_cell.length_b   1.000
_cell.length_c   1.000
_cell.angle_alpha   90.00
_cell.angle_beta   90.00
_cell.angle_gamma   90.00
#
_symmetry.space_group_name_H-M   'P 1'
#
loop_
_entity.id
_entity.type
_entity.pdbx_description
1 polymer ?
#
loop_
_entity_poly.entity_id
_entity_poly.type
_entity_poly.pdbx_seq_one_letter_code
_entity_poly.pdbx_strand_id
1 'polypeptide(L)' 'MAAKHNYRVLREMDGDKPYAAGDPRELDPNDAAHLVRLGVLEDLGPVEEKAEPDPANKADAAPANKAAAARRAAKTPKE' A
#
# COMPACT_ATOMS: atom_id res chain seq x y z
N MET A 1 -27.43 -3.34 -13.90
CA MET A 1 -25.98 -3.55 -13.75
C MET A 1 -25.53 -2.60 -12.67
N ALA A 2 -25.07 -3.10 -11.52
CA ALA A 2 -24.57 -2.24 -10.44
C ALA A 2 -23.27 -1.59 -10.92
N ALA A 3 -23.22 -0.26 -10.94
CA ALA A 3 -22.01 0.48 -11.28
C ALA A 3 -21.05 0.37 -10.10
N LYS A 4 -19.95 -0.38 -10.26
CA LYS A 4 -18.94 -0.52 -9.21
C LYS A 4 -17.96 0.64 -9.26
N HIS A 5 -17.50 1.03 -8.08
CA HIS A 5 -16.45 2.02 -7.90
C HIS A 5 -15.23 1.37 -7.25
N ASN A 6 -14.06 1.90 -7.57
CA ASN A 6 -12.83 1.55 -6.87
C ASN A 6 -12.75 2.35 -5.58
N TYR A 7 -12.37 1.68 -4.50
CA TYR A 7 -12.15 2.30 -3.20
C TYR A 7 -10.79 1.92 -2.67
N ARG A 8 -10.09 2.88 -2.07
CA ARG A 8 -8.88 2.60 -1.29
C ARG A 8 -9.24 2.37 0.16
N VAL A 9 -8.77 1.26 0.72
CA VAL A 9 -8.98 0.96 2.13
C VAL A 9 -8.06 1.84 2.97
N LEU A 10 -8.61 2.71 3.81
CA LEU A 10 -7.82 3.56 4.71
C LEU A 10 -7.59 2.88 6.06
N ARG A 11 -8.56 2.08 6.51
CA ARG A 11 -8.51 1.34 7.79
C ARG A 11 -8.57 -0.15 7.52
N GLU A 12 -7.64 -0.89 8.12
CA GLU A 12 -7.60 -2.36 8.05
C GLU A 12 -8.95 -2.96 8.43
N MET A 13 -9.43 -3.88 7.61
CA MET A 13 -10.68 -4.60 7.82
C MET A 13 -10.36 -6.07 8.07
N ASP A 14 -10.59 -6.52 9.30
CA ASP A 14 -10.56 -7.94 9.64
C ASP A 14 -11.98 -8.50 9.46
N GLY A 15 -12.16 -9.32 8.43
CA GLY A 15 -13.45 -9.87 8.02
C GLY A 15 -13.26 -11.02 7.04
N ASP A 16 -14.31 -11.37 6.29
CA ASP A 16 -14.29 -12.49 5.33
C ASP A 16 -13.13 -12.41 4.32
N LYS A 17 -12.76 -11.19 3.93
CA LYS A 17 -11.50 -10.90 3.26
C LYS A 17 -10.73 -9.87 4.08
N PRO A 18 -9.54 -10.21 4.60
CA PRO A 18 -8.70 -9.22 5.25
C PRO A 18 -8.24 -8.21 4.20
N TYR A 19 -8.57 -6.93 4.41
CA TYR A 19 -8.06 -5.84 3.57
C TYR A 19 -7.09 -5.00 4.39
N ALA A 20 -5.87 -4.86 3.87
CA ALA A 20 -4.85 -4.00 4.47
C ALA A 20 -5.12 -2.52 4.16
N ALA A 21 -4.63 -1.64 5.05
CA ALA A 21 -4.67 -0.20 4.80
C ALA A 21 -3.80 0.17 3.57
N GLY A 22 -4.48 0.62 2.51
CA GLY A 22 -3.93 1.02 1.22
C GLY A 22 -4.37 0.10 0.07
N ASP A 23 -5.00 -1.02 0.37
CA ASP A 23 -5.42 -2.01 -0.63
C ASP A 23 -6.64 -1.53 -1.44
N PRO A 24 -6.69 -1.79 -2.76
CA PRO A 24 -7.84 -1.44 -3.60
C PRO A 24 -8.99 -2.44 -3.44
N ARG A 25 -10.22 -1.92 -3.35
CA ARG A 25 -11.44 -2.70 -3.19
C ARG A 25 -12.56 -2.17 -4.07
N GLU A 26 -13.15 -3.04 -4.88
CA GLU A 26 -14.30 -2.70 -5.72
C GLU A 26 -15.62 -2.93 -4.97
N LEU A 27 -16.45 -1.89 -4.83
CA LEU A 27 -17.75 -1.97 -4.17
C LEU A 27 -18.84 -1.20 -4.93
N ASP A 28 -20.10 -1.48 -4.60
CA ASP A 28 -21.19 -0.60 -5.00
C ASP A 28 -21.12 0.73 -4.23
N PRO A 29 -21.32 1.87 -4.88
CA PRO A 29 -21.29 3.17 -4.22
C PRO A 29 -22.35 3.36 -3.14
N ASN A 30 -23.48 2.67 -3.20
CA ASN A 30 -24.48 2.74 -2.14
C ASN A 30 -23.98 2.07 -0.85
N ASP A 31 -23.35 0.90 -0.96
CA ASP A 31 -22.78 0.19 0.18
C ASP A 31 -21.54 0.91 0.74
N ALA A 32 -20.70 1.46 -0.15
CA ALA A 32 -19.49 2.19 0.21
C ALA A 32 -19.76 3.58 0.80
N ALA A 33 -20.90 4.22 0.49
CA ALA A 33 -21.20 5.57 0.97
C ALA A 33 -21.08 5.73 2.49
N HIS A 34 -21.52 4.73 3.27
CA HIS A 34 -21.40 4.77 4.72
C HIS A 34 -19.95 4.56 5.18
N LEU A 35 -19.17 3.72 4.48
CA LEU A 35 -17.76 3.44 4.79
C LEU A 35 -16.87 4.65 4.48
N VAL A 36 -17.16 5.36 3.40
CA VAL A 36 -16.48 6.61 3.04
C VAL A 36 -16.77 7.69 4.10
N ARG A 37 -18.03 7.84 4.52
CA ARG A 37 -18.41 8.77 5.61
C ARG A 37 -17.72 8.45 6.93
N LEU A 38 -17.48 7.17 7.22
CA LEU A 38 -16.77 6.72 8.42
C LEU A 38 -15.24 6.86 8.31
N GLY A 39 -14.71 7.27 7.15
CA GLY A 39 -13.27 7.38 6.89
C GLY A 39 -12.57 6.02 6.81
N VAL A 40 -13.31 4.96 6.46
CA VAL A 40 -12.79 3.60 6.29
C VAL A 40 -12.32 3.35 4.86
N LEU A 41 -13.04 3.92 3.89
CA LEU A 41 -12.73 3.83 2.46
C LEU A 41 -12.56 5.25 1.87
N GLU A 42 -11.73 5.36 0.85
CA GLU A 42 -11.59 6.55 0.01
C GLU A 42 -12.11 6.21 -1.39
N ASP A 43 -13.06 7.00 -1.90
CA ASP A 43 -13.61 6.83 -3.25
C ASP A 43 -12.57 7.22 -4.30
N LEU A 44 -12.18 6.25 -5.13
CA LEU A 44 -11.29 6.45 -6.28
C LEU A 44 -12.07 6.65 -7.59
N GLY A 45 -13.41 6.65 -7.53
CA GLY A 45 -14.29 6.83 -8.67
C GLY A 45 -14.75 5.52 -9.33
N PRO A 46 -15.48 5.60 -10.45
CA PRO A 46 -15.99 4.43 -11.15
C PRO A 46 -14.86 3.50 -11.61
N VAL A 47 -15.11 2.20 -11.64
CA VAL A 47 -14.19 1.20 -12.22
C VAL A 47 -14.17 1.38 -13.74
N GLU A 48 -13.51 2.44 -14.20
CA GLU A 48 -13.11 2.60 -15.59
C GLU A 48 -11.71 2.02 -15.72
N GLU A 49 -11.59 1.01 -16.58
CA GLU A 49 -10.38 0.28 -16.90
C GLU A 49 -9.37 1.22 -17.60
N LYS A 50 -8.78 2.16 -16.86
CA LYS A 50 -7.61 3.00 -17.20
C LYS A 50 -7.34 4.05 -16.12
N ALA A 51 -6.52 3.70 -15.13
CA ALA A 51 -5.56 4.60 -14.48
C ALA A 51 -4.72 3.83 -13.44
N GLU A 52 -3.55 3.33 -13.85
CA GLU A 52 -2.35 3.36 -12.98
C GLU A 52 -1.73 4.77 -13.12
N PRO A 53 -0.97 5.36 -12.16
CA PRO A 53 -0.25 4.80 -10.99
C PRO A 53 -0.61 5.55 -9.66
N ASP A 54 -0.21 5.19 -8.43
CA ASP A 54 1.14 4.99 -7.88
C ASP A 54 1.06 4.05 -6.65
N PRO A 55 1.86 2.96 -6.59
CA PRO A 55 2.12 2.31 -5.32
C PRO A 55 2.94 3.29 -4.48
N ALA A 56 2.28 3.96 -3.53
CA ALA A 56 2.97 4.64 -2.44
C ALA A 56 3.92 3.62 -1.79
N ASN A 57 5.21 3.72 -2.14
CA ASN A 57 6.26 2.83 -1.72
C ASN A 57 6.34 2.83 -0.19
N LYS A 58 5.69 1.85 0.44
CA LYS A 58 5.78 1.57 1.89
C LYS A 58 7.02 0.72 2.23
N ALA A 59 8.01 0.65 1.35
CA ALA A 59 9.24 -0.10 1.52
C ALA A 59 10.48 0.80 1.35
N ASP A 60 10.53 1.93 2.05
CA ASP A 60 11.81 2.48 2.50
C ASP A 60 11.76 2.79 3.99
N ALA A 61 11.77 1.71 4.77
CA ALA A 61 12.38 1.76 6.09
C ALA A 61 13.46 0.68 6.06
N ALA A 62 14.62 1.00 5.48
CA ALA A 62 15.80 0.19 5.69
C ALA A 62 16.08 0.17 7.20
N PRO A 63 16.03 -0.99 7.90
CA PRO A 63 16.49 -1.04 9.27
C PRO A 63 18.01 -0.89 9.24
N ALA A 64 18.50 0.31 9.50
CA ALA A 64 19.90 0.58 9.81
C ALA A 64 20.21 -0.06 11.17
N ASN A 65 20.45 -1.37 11.21
CA ASN A 65 21.49 -1.95 12.06
C ASN A 65 21.64 -3.47 11.92
N LYS A 66 22.91 -3.87 12.08
CA LYS A 66 23.40 -5.19 12.50
C LYS A 66 23.63 -6.24 11.42
N ALA A 67 24.57 -5.95 10.50
CA ALA A 67 25.76 -6.78 10.29
C ALA A 67 26.51 -6.31 9.03
N ALA A 68 27.50 -5.44 9.21
CA ALA A 68 28.55 -5.27 8.21
C ALA A 68 29.89 -5.48 8.90
N ALA A 69 30.28 -6.76 8.97
CA ALA A 69 31.67 -7.13 9.03
C ALA A 69 32.37 -6.47 7.84
N ALA A 70 33.16 -5.44 8.10
CA ALA A 70 34.00 -4.82 7.10
C ALA A 70 35.43 -4.64 7.62
N ARG A 71 36.23 -5.68 7.31
CA ARG A 71 37.56 -5.52 6.70
C ARG A 71 38.64 -4.92 7.58
N ARG A 72 39.31 -5.82 8.32
CA ARG A 72 40.73 -5.64 8.63
C ARG A 72 41.54 -5.50 7.34
N ALA A 73 42.38 -4.48 7.35
CA ALA A 73 43.67 -4.35 6.69
C ALA A 73 43.70 -4.20 5.15
N ALA A 74 43.80 -2.92 4.78
CA ALA A 74 44.56 -2.37 3.67
C ALA A 74 45.74 -3.22 3.17
N LYS A 75 45.80 -3.41 1.84
CA LYS A 75 47.05 -3.43 1.04
C LYS A 75 47.52 -1.98 0.93
N THR A 76 48.79 -1.61 1.17
CA THR A 76 50.04 -1.71 0.36
C THR A 76 51.21 -1.15 1.23
N PRO A 77 52.53 -1.14 0.87
CA PRO A 77 53.23 -1.38 -0.41
C PRO A 77 54.54 -2.24 -0.32
N LYS A 78 55.24 -2.30 -1.46
CA LYS A 78 56.62 -2.70 -1.79
C LYS A 78 57.72 -2.00 -0.94
N GLU A 79 58.74 -2.74 -0.51
CA GLU A 79 60.20 -2.57 -0.82
C GLU A 79 61.02 -3.74 -0.28
#